data_AF-A0A960ST68-F1
#
_entry.id   AF-A0A960ST68-F1
#
_cell.length_a   1.000
_cell.length_b   1.000
_cell.length_c   1.000
_cell.angle_alpha   90.00
_cell.angle_beta   90.00
_cell.angle_gamma   90.00
#
_symmetry.space_group_name_H-M   'P 1'
#
loop_
_entity.id
_entity.type
_entity.pdbx_description
1 polymer ?
#
loop_
_entity_poly.entity_id
_entity_poly.type
_entity_poly.pdbx_seq_one_letter_code
_entity_poly.pdbx_strand_id
1 'polypeptide(L)'
;MIEACDRAGAVVILGCFYQRQDQVLRDEAAVRAALVNTVHWIHERGFRNIVLEVSNEYDHGGFDHAFLKTAAGQVELIRLAQATLPGLLVSTSGLGNGRSDAAIAEAADFILIHFNGTPVRDIPARIEVLKRFGKPIVCNEDDKVGEEAVGALQACVTSGGSWGFMHKEVNQFQPFEFNGVADDPRVYAAFREVTSKPVRSRRTAGPLRVNPANRRYFMDAAGHTVLLTGSHTWNNLVDMLPETGGRPFDYAAWLDFMEAHDH
;
A
#
# COMPACT_ATOMS: atom_id res chain seq x y z
N MET A 1 -0.44 15.87 -3.36
CA MET A 1 0.27 14.57 -3.39
C MET A 1 -0.27 13.63 -4.47
N ILE A 2 -1.50 13.10 -4.37
CA ILE A 2 -2.05 12.11 -5.33
C ILE A 2 -1.87 12.52 -6.81
N GLU A 3 -2.19 13.77 -7.17
CA GLU A 3 -2.03 14.27 -8.55
C GLU A 3 -0.57 14.40 -8.98
N ALA A 4 0.35 14.62 -8.05
CA ALA A 4 1.77 14.69 -8.32
C ALA A 4 2.36 13.29 -8.50
N CYS A 5 1.97 12.31 -7.67
CA CYS A 5 2.24 10.89 -7.91
C CYS A 5 1.71 10.48 -9.28
N ASP A 6 0.50 10.90 -9.65
CA ASP A 6 -0.06 10.61 -10.97
C ASP A 6 0.82 11.16 -12.08
N ARG A 7 1.30 12.42 -11.98
CA ARG A 7 2.26 13.02 -12.93
C ARG A 7 3.66 12.38 -12.91
N ALA A 8 4.02 11.67 -11.85
CA ALA A 8 5.24 10.88 -11.78
C ALA A 8 5.06 9.46 -12.35
N GLY A 9 3.81 9.03 -12.63
CA GLY A 9 3.52 7.66 -13.02
C GLY A 9 3.40 6.70 -11.83
N ALA A 10 3.26 7.23 -10.62
CA ALA A 10 3.13 6.48 -9.37
C ALA A 10 1.67 6.21 -8.98
N VAL A 11 1.43 5.00 -8.50
CA VAL A 11 0.15 4.55 -7.94
C VAL A 11 0.18 4.72 -6.42
N VAL A 12 -0.91 5.23 -5.86
CA VAL A 12 -1.08 5.46 -4.42
C VAL A 12 -1.96 4.36 -3.83
N ILE A 13 -1.44 3.68 -2.81
CA ILE A 13 -2.26 2.89 -1.88
C ILE A 13 -2.78 3.88 -0.85
N LEU A 14 -4.07 4.20 -0.91
CA LEU A 14 -4.70 5.15 0.01
C LEU A 14 -5.29 4.39 1.20
N GLY A 15 -4.72 4.55 2.39
CA GLY A 15 -5.28 4.03 3.63
C GLY A 15 -6.44 4.88 4.15
N CYS A 16 -7.56 4.25 4.52
CA CYS A 16 -8.73 4.95 5.06
C CYS A 16 -8.74 5.02 6.59
N PHE A 17 -8.32 3.96 7.29
CA PHE A 17 -8.31 3.88 8.75
C PHE A 17 -6.96 3.43 9.31
N TYR A 18 -6.59 4.03 10.44
CA TYR A 18 -5.36 3.75 11.18
C TYR A 18 -5.64 3.76 12.69
N GLN A 19 -4.98 2.87 13.45
CA GLN A 19 -5.17 2.62 14.90
C GLN A 19 -4.94 3.81 15.85
N ARG A 20 -4.63 5.00 15.34
CA ARG A 20 -4.47 6.25 16.12
C ARG A 20 -5.41 7.36 15.66
N GLN A 21 -6.26 7.04 14.70
CA GLN A 21 -7.16 7.98 14.04
C GLN A 21 -8.61 7.52 14.13
N ASP A 22 -8.88 6.23 14.36
CA ASP A 22 -10.24 5.74 14.49
C ASP A 22 -10.96 6.32 15.73
N GLN A 23 -10.20 6.76 16.74
CA GLN A 23 -10.71 7.39 17.97
C GLN A 23 -11.46 8.71 17.73
N VAL A 24 -11.24 9.36 16.58
CA VAL A 24 -12.02 10.57 16.21
C VAL A 24 -13.43 10.21 15.72
N LEU A 25 -13.66 8.95 15.35
CA LEU A 25 -14.94 8.46 14.86
C LEU A 25 -15.78 7.99 16.05
N ARG A 26 -17.02 8.45 16.10
CA ARG A 26 -17.92 8.23 17.25
C ARG A 26 -18.30 6.75 17.44
N ASP A 27 -18.64 6.08 16.35
CA ASP A 27 -19.23 4.75 16.36
C ASP A 27 -19.07 4.08 14.99
N GLU A 28 -19.53 2.83 14.86
CA GLU A 28 -19.41 2.08 13.62
C GLU A 28 -20.21 2.68 12.44
N ALA A 29 -21.26 3.48 12.71
CA ALA A 29 -21.98 4.17 11.65
C ALA A 29 -21.13 5.31 11.09
N ALA A 30 -20.39 6.02 11.95
CA ALA A 30 -19.40 7.01 11.54
C ALA A 30 -18.26 6.37 10.73
N VAL A 31 -17.79 5.17 11.10
CA VAL A 31 -16.79 4.40 10.31
C VAL A 31 -17.30 4.11 8.90
N ARG A 32 -18.51 3.55 8.77
CA ARG A 32 -19.10 3.26 7.45
C ARG A 32 -19.27 4.53 6.61
N ALA A 33 -19.78 5.61 7.22
CA ALA A 33 -19.97 6.89 6.55
C ALA A 33 -18.64 7.51 6.09
N ALA A 34 -17.59 7.42 6.93
CA ALA A 34 -16.25 7.90 6.57
C ALA A 34 -15.71 7.16 5.34
N LEU A 35 -15.82 5.82 5.31
CA LEU A 35 -15.39 5.03 4.16
C LEU A 35 -16.14 5.41 2.88
N VAL A 36 -17.47 5.51 2.95
CA VAL A 36 -18.32 5.90 1.81
C VAL A 36 -17.94 7.31 1.30
N ASN A 37 -17.74 8.26 2.20
CA ASN A 37 -17.32 9.61 1.83
C ASN A 37 -15.93 9.64 1.19
N THR A 38 -14.98 8.84 1.70
CA THR A 38 -13.65 8.69 1.07
C THR A 38 -13.78 8.15 -0.34
N VAL A 39 -14.61 7.13 -0.57
CA VAL A 39 -14.84 6.54 -1.90
C VAL A 39 -15.51 7.53 -2.85
N HIS A 40 -16.52 8.29 -2.38
CA HIS A 40 -17.13 9.35 -3.18
C HIS A 40 -16.11 10.45 -3.53
N TRP A 41 -15.28 10.86 -2.58
CA TRP A 41 -14.24 11.86 -2.82
C TRP A 41 -13.24 11.38 -3.88
N ILE A 42 -12.80 10.13 -3.85
CA ILE A 42 -11.94 9.55 -4.91
C ILE A 42 -12.60 9.70 -6.29
N HIS A 43 -13.89 9.37 -6.38
CA HIS A 43 -14.67 9.47 -7.61
C HIS A 43 -14.86 10.91 -8.10
N GLU A 44 -15.32 11.80 -7.23
CA GLU A 44 -15.61 13.21 -7.53
C GLU A 44 -14.36 13.97 -7.96
N ARG A 45 -13.21 13.64 -7.36
CA ARG A 45 -11.91 14.21 -7.75
C ARG A 45 -11.33 13.59 -9.01
N GLY A 46 -11.92 12.49 -9.50
CA GLY A 46 -11.49 11.82 -10.72
C GLY A 46 -10.12 11.15 -10.61
N PHE A 47 -9.70 10.76 -9.40
CA PHE A 47 -8.41 10.11 -9.21
C PHE A 47 -8.41 8.73 -9.85
N ARG A 48 -7.40 8.46 -10.69
CA ARG A 48 -7.27 7.20 -11.42
C ARG A 48 -6.02 6.41 -11.05
N ASN A 49 -5.15 6.95 -10.20
CA ASN A 49 -3.92 6.30 -9.74
C ASN A 49 -4.03 5.78 -8.31
N ILE A 50 -5.24 5.40 -7.86
CA ILE A 50 -5.48 4.95 -6.48
C ILE A 50 -5.91 3.48 -6.47
N VAL A 51 -5.39 2.75 -5.49
CA VAL A 51 -6.03 1.56 -4.91
C VAL A 51 -6.32 1.84 -3.43
N LEU A 52 -7.43 1.32 -2.90
CA LEU A 52 -7.90 1.64 -1.55
C LEU A 52 -7.51 0.53 -0.57
N GLU A 53 -6.91 0.92 0.55
CA GLU A 53 -6.78 0.11 1.74
C GLU A 53 -7.80 0.57 2.79
N VAL A 54 -8.67 -0.33 3.24
CA VAL A 54 -9.70 -0.01 4.24
C VAL A 54 -9.05 0.31 5.58
N SER A 55 -8.31 -0.64 6.16
CA SER A 55 -7.62 -0.44 7.43
C SER A 55 -6.19 -0.96 7.32
N ASN A 56 -5.23 -0.15 7.76
CA ASN A 56 -3.86 -0.59 7.97
C ASN A 56 -3.76 -1.48 9.21
N GLU A 57 -3.26 -2.70 9.07
CA GLU A 57 -3.11 -3.69 10.14
C GLU A 57 -4.38 -3.81 11.00
N TYR A 58 -5.50 -4.22 10.39
CA TYR A 58 -6.82 -4.13 11.02
C TYR A 58 -6.91 -4.80 12.41
N ASP A 59 -6.13 -5.86 12.65
CA ASP A 59 -6.08 -6.62 13.90
C ASP A 59 -5.12 -6.02 14.95
N HIS A 60 -4.56 -4.84 14.69
CA HIS A 60 -3.70 -4.12 15.63
C HIS A 60 -4.46 -3.71 16.89
N GLY A 61 -3.80 -3.86 18.05
CA GLY A 61 -4.42 -3.66 19.37
C GLY A 61 -4.84 -2.22 19.70
N GLY A 62 -4.38 -1.24 18.93
CA GLY A 62 -4.66 0.18 19.16
C GLY A 62 -5.93 0.73 18.54
N PHE A 63 -6.62 -0.03 17.67
CA PHE A 63 -7.98 0.35 17.24
C PHE A 63 -8.95 0.27 18.43
N ASP A 64 -9.76 1.31 18.63
CA ASP A 64 -10.81 1.38 19.64
C ASP A 64 -12.09 0.67 19.15
N HIS A 65 -12.38 0.80 17.85
CA HIS A 65 -13.58 0.20 17.25
C HIS A 65 -13.37 -1.32 17.06
N ALA A 66 -13.95 -2.11 17.97
CA ALA A 66 -13.86 -3.58 17.93
C ALA A 66 -14.29 -4.18 16.58
N PHE A 67 -15.27 -3.56 15.90
CA PHE A 67 -15.71 -3.94 14.56
C PHE A 67 -14.57 -3.96 13.53
N LEU A 68 -13.71 -2.92 13.52
CA LEU A 68 -12.56 -2.83 12.60
C LEU A 68 -11.57 -3.97 12.81
N LYS A 69 -11.51 -4.54 14.02
CA LYS A 69 -10.53 -5.58 14.39
C LYS A 69 -10.93 -6.99 13.99
N THR A 70 -12.00 -7.15 13.23
CA THR A 70 -12.52 -8.47 12.84
C THR A 70 -12.47 -8.67 11.34
N ALA A 71 -12.21 -9.90 10.92
CA ALA A 71 -12.29 -10.27 9.50
C ALA A 71 -13.68 -10.01 8.91
N ALA A 72 -14.75 -10.24 9.69
CA ALA A 72 -16.11 -9.97 9.27
C ALA A 72 -16.36 -8.47 9.02
N GLY A 73 -15.91 -7.60 9.91
CA GLY A 73 -16.04 -6.15 9.74
C GLY A 73 -15.25 -5.63 8.54
N GLN A 74 -14.03 -6.13 8.32
CA GLN A 74 -13.26 -5.78 7.13
C GLN A 74 -13.92 -6.27 5.84
N VAL A 75 -14.46 -7.50 5.80
CA VAL A 75 -15.20 -8.01 4.64
C VAL A 75 -16.43 -7.15 4.34
N GLU A 76 -17.14 -6.70 5.36
CA GLU A 76 -18.28 -5.78 5.21
C GLU A 76 -17.84 -4.45 4.58
N LEU A 77 -16.78 -3.84 5.12
CA LEU A 77 -16.27 -2.55 4.63
C LEU A 77 -15.70 -2.64 3.22
N ILE A 78 -14.97 -3.71 2.88
CA ILE A 78 -14.49 -3.97 1.52
C ILE A 78 -15.67 -3.99 0.55
N ARG A 79 -16.72 -4.77 0.85
CA ARG A 79 -17.91 -4.87 0.00
C ARG A 79 -18.67 -3.55 -0.09
N LEU A 80 -18.73 -2.79 1.00
CA LEU A 80 -19.34 -1.47 1.01
C LEU A 80 -18.60 -0.51 0.06
N ALA A 81 -17.28 -0.46 0.10
CA ALA A 81 -16.48 0.37 -0.80
C ALA A 81 -16.64 -0.06 -2.27
N GLN A 82 -16.59 -1.37 -2.55
CA GLN A 82 -16.80 -1.92 -3.89
C GLN A 82 -18.20 -1.60 -4.45
N ALA A 83 -19.24 -1.67 -3.62
CA ALA A 83 -20.60 -1.31 -4.02
C ALA A 83 -20.77 0.20 -4.24
N THR A 84 -20.04 1.03 -3.48
CA THR A 84 -20.09 2.49 -3.58
C THR A 84 -19.44 2.99 -4.87
N LEU A 85 -18.31 2.39 -5.28
CA LEU A 85 -17.64 2.69 -6.54
C LEU A 85 -17.17 1.42 -7.26
N PRO A 86 -18.01 0.82 -8.11
CA PRO A 86 -17.61 -0.34 -8.90
C PRO A 86 -16.39 -0.04 -9.76
N GLY A 87 -15.37 -0.89 -9.66
CA GLY A 87 -14.11 -0.76 -10.39
C GLY A 87 -12.98 -0.08 -9.60
N LEU A 88 -13.24 0.48 -8.41
CA LEU A 88 -12.19 0.80 -7.46
C LEU A 88 -11.63 -0.51 -6.87
N LEU A 89 -10.31 -0.69 -6.90
CA LEU A 89 -9.67 -1.85 -6.29
C LEU A 89 -9.52 -1.63 -4.78
N VAL A 90 -10.07 -2.55 -3.99
CA VAL A 90 -10.13 -2.42 -2.52
C VAL A 90 -9.45 -3.61 -1.83
N SER A 91 -8.70 -3.35 -0.77
CA SER A 91 -8.13 -4.37 0.13
C SER A 91 -8.05 -3.87 1.57
N THR A 92 -7.48 -4.67 2.45
CA THR A 92 -7.07 -4.30 3.80
C THR A 92 -5.84 -5.12 4.18
N SER A 93 -4.92 -4.57 4.97
CA SER A 93 -3.76 -5.31 5.47
C SER A 93 -3.99 -5.86 6.88
N GLY A 94 -3.38 -7.00 7.18
CA GLY A 94 -3.16 -7.48 8.54
C GLY A 94 -1.73 -7.22 9.00
N LEU A 95 -1.41 -7.59 10.24
CA LEU A 95 -0.06 -7.44 10.81
C LEU A 95 1.08 -8.06 9.97
N GLY A 96 2.32 -7.64 10.26
CA GLY A 96 3.62 -8.03 9.66
C GLY A 96 4.02 -9.51 9.56
N ASN A 97 3.10 -10.47 9.58
CA ASN A 97 3.38 -11.90 9.55
C ASN A 97 3.17 -12.57 8.17
N GLY A 98 2.84 -11.78 7.15
CA GLY A 98 2.71 -12.22 5.77
C GLY A 98 1.48 -13.08 5.46
N ARG A 99 0.45 -13.03 6.30
CA ARG A 99 -0.78 -13.81 6.13
C ARG A 99 -1.99 -12.88 5.95
N SER A 100 -3.04 -13.42 5.34
CA SER A 100 -4.36 -12.82 5.25
C SER A 100 -5.39 -13.83 5.70
N ASP A 101 -6.43 -13.36 6.39
CA ASP A 101 -7.64 -14.15 6.63
C ASP A 101 -8.25 -14.56 5.28
N ALA A 102 -8.83 -15.76 5.22
CA ALA A 102 -9.37 -16.31 3.98
C ALA A 102 -10.60 -15.54 3.49
N ALA A 103 -11.49 -15.12 4.39
CA ALA A 103 -12.68 -14.37 4.02
C ALA A 103 -12.31 -12.97 3.51
N ILE A 104 -11.32 -12.32 4.12
CA ILE A 104 -10.75 -11.07 3.61
C ILE A 104 -10.14 -11.28 2.22
N ALA A 105 -9.28 -12.29 2.07
CA ALA A 105 -8.62 -12.58 0.79
C ALA A 105 -9.61 -12.93 -0.32
N GLU A 106 -10.76 -13.52 0.01
CA GLU A 106 -11.87 -13.80 -0.92
C GLU A 106 -12.68 -12.54 -1.29
N ALA A 107 -12.86 -11.59 -0.36
CA ALA A 107 -13.61 -10.37 -0.60
C ALA A 107 -12.81 -9.27 -1.32
N ALA A 108 -11.53 -9.09 -0.99
CA ALA A 108 -10.67 -8.03 -1.51
C ALA A 108 -10.36 -8.18 -3.02
N ASP A 109 -10.09 -7.09 -3.74
CA ASP A 109 -9.69 -7.16 -5.16
C ASP A 109 -8.23 -7.60 -5.35
N PHE A 110 -7.41 -7.33 -4.34
CA PHE A 110 -6.01 -7.78 -4.23
C PHE A 110 -5.70 -8.12 -2.78
N ILE A 111 -4.66 -8.92 -2.54
CA ILE A 111 -4.22 -9.32 -1.21
C ILE A 111 -3.12 -8.38 -0.77
N LEU A 112 -3.35 -7.67 0.33
CA LEU A 112 -2.39 -6.75 0.94
C LEU A 112 -1.86 -7.37 2.25
N ILE A 113 -0.54 -7.44 2.39
CA ILE A 113 0.14 -8.07 3.52
C ILE A 113 1.38 -7.27 3.93
N HIS A 114 1.87 -7.46 5.15
CA HIS A 114 3.14 -6.89 5.60
C HIS A 114 4.14 -8.01 5.95
N PHE A 115 5.44 -7.75 5.78
CA PHE A 115 6.52 -8.71 6.07
C PHE A 115 7.51 -8.27 7.17
N ASN A 116 7.24 -7.18 7.88
CA ASN A 116 8.06 -6.67 8.99
C ASN A 116 8.58 -7.79 9.94
N GLY A 117 7.71 -8.73 10.35
CA GLY A 117 8.06 -9.85 11.23
C GLY A 117 8.33 -11.18 10.53
N THR A 118 8.45 -11.20 9.20
CA THR A 118 8.57 -12.43 8.40
C THR A 118 10.01 -12.60 7.89
N PRO A 119 10.72 -13.68 8.24
CA PRO A 119 12.05 -13.97 7.70
C PRO A 119 12.03 -14.16 6.18
N VAL A 120 13.08 -13.70 5.49
CA VAL A 120 13.18 -13.80 4.02
C VAL A 120 12.95 -15.22 3.50
N ARG A 121 13.51 -16.23 4.18
CA ARG A 121 13.35 -17.65 3.81
C ARG A 121 11.90 -18.14 3.82
N ASP A 122 11.01 -17.49 4.55
CA ASP A 122 9.61 -17.90 4.72
C ASP A 122 8.68 -17.18 3.72
N ILE A 123 9.14 -16.09 3.09
CA ILE A 123 8.36 -15.29 2.11
C ILE A 123 7.79 -16.17 0.99
N PRO A 124 8.56 -17.07 0.33
CA PRO A 124 8.01 -17.90 -0.75
C PRO A 124 6.84 -18.77 -0.30
N ALA A 125 6.93 -19.38 0.89
CA ALA A 125 5.87 -20.22 1.43
C ALA A 125 4.62 -19.41 1.81
N ARG A 126 4.78 -18.18 2.31
CA ARG A 126 3.66 -17.27 2.59
C ARG A 126 2.91 -16.91 1.31
N ILE A 127 3.64 -16.52 0.26
CA ILE A 127 3.05 -16.16 -1.03
C ILE A 127 2.36 -17.36 -1.68
N GLU A 128 2.96 -18.56 -1.61
CA GLU A 128 2.37 -19.77 -2.21
C GLU A 128 1.00 -20.10 -1.62
N VAL A 129 0.80 -19.93 -0.32
CA VAL A 129 -0.52 -20.12 0.32
C VAL A 129 -1.55 -19.13 -0.24
N LEU A 130 -1.16 -17.87 -0.40
CA LEU A 130 -2.03 -16.80 -0.88
C LEU A 130 -2.35 -16.94 -2.37
N LYS A 131 -1.52 -17.65 -3.14
CA LYS A 131 -1.78 -17.88 -4.56
C LYS A 131 -3.13 -18.56 -4.81
N ARG A 132 -3.62 -19.41 -3.91
CA ARG A 132 -4.91 -20.11 -4.12
C ARG A 132 -6.09 -19.18 -4.43
N PHE A 133 -6.05 -17.93 -4.00
CA PHE A 133 -7.13 -16.95 -4.22
C PHE A 133 -7.14 -16.32 -5.62
N GLY A 134 -6.10 -16.54 -6.45
CA GLY A 134 -6.09 -16.07 -7.84
C GLY A 134 -6.14 -14.55 -8.01
N LYS A 135 -5.50 -13.81 -7.09
CA LYS A 135 -5.46 -12.34 -7.03
C LYS A 135 -4.02 -11.81 -6.97
N PRO A 136 -3.79 -10.52 -7.27
CA PRO A 136 -2.50 -9.88 -7.02
C PRO A 136 -2.16 -9.91 -5.53
N ILE A 137 -0.88 -10.12 -5.22
CA ILE A 137 -0.36 -10.12 -3.84
C ILE A 137 0.64 -8.97 -3.75
N VAL A 138 0.41 -8.07 -2.80
CA VAL A 138 1.24 -6.89 -2.58
C VAL A 138 1.67 -6.89 -1.13
N CYS A 139 2.97 -6.95 -0.90
CA CYS A 139 3.56 -6.54 0.36
C CYS A 139 3.87 -5.04 0.27
N ASN A 140 3.12 -4.19 0.95
CA ASN A 140 3.37 -2.74 0.97
C ASN A 140 4.29 -2.30 2.11
N GLU A 141 4.45 -3.11 3.16
CA GLU A 141 5.34 -2.80 4.29
C GLU A 141 6.31 -3.95 4.61
N ASP A 142 7.60 -3.65 4.57
CA ASP A 142 8.67 -4.49 5.10
C ASP A 142 9.85 -3.59 5.54
N ASP A 143 10.25 -3.69 6.82
CA ASP A 143 11.28 -2.84 7.44
C ASP A 143 12.71 -3.36 7.33
N LYS A 144 12.91 -4.44 6.56
CA LYS A 144 14.26 -4.92 6.21
C LYS A 144 15.04 -3.85 5.44
N VAL A 145 16.36 -3.85 5.61
CA VAL A 145 17.30 -2.95 4.92
C VAL A 145 18.46 -3.74 4.29
N GLY A 146 19.22 -3.10 3.41
CA GLY A 146 20.44 -3.60 2.79
C GLY A 146 20.25 -4.93 2.05
N GLU A 147 21.18 -5.86 2.27
CA GLU A 147 21.15 -7.20 1.64
C GLU A 147 19.89 -8.00 1.99
N GLU A 148 19.38 -7.84 3.21
CA GLU A 148 18.19 -8.57 3.63
C GLU A 148 16.94 -8.08 2.88
N ALA A 149 16.82 -6.77 2.68
CA ALA A 149 15.76 -6.17 1.88
C ALA A 149 15.83 -6.59 0.41
N VAL A 150 17.03 -6.60 -0.18
CA VAL A 150 17.22 -7.10 -1.56
C VAL A 150 16.78 -8.56 -1.66
N GLY A 151 17.16 -9.39 -0.69
CA GLY A 151 16.70 -10.79 -0.60
C GLY A 151 15.18 -10.91 -0.47
N ALA A 152 14.53 -10.05 0.32
CA ALA A 152 13.08 -10.02 0.48
C ALA A 152 12.35 -9.64 -0.81
N LEU A 153 12.82 -8.59 -1.49
CA LEU A 153 12.31 -8.16 -2.79
C LEU A 153 12.41 -9.29 -3.83
N GLN A 154 13.59 -9.90 -3.96
CA GLN A 154 13.82 -11.00 -4.91
C GLN A 154 12.95 -12.22 -4.60
N ALA A 155 12.84 -12.61 -3.33
CA ALA A 155 11.98 -13.70 -2.90
C ALA A 155 10.51 -13.42 -3.21
N CYS A 156 10.04 -12.18 -3.00
CA CYS A 156 8.67 -11.79 -3.28
C CYS A 156 8.35 -11.83 -4.77
N VAL A 157 9.16 -11.15 -5.60
CA VAL A 157 8.98 -11.05 -7.05
C VAL A 157 9.06 -12.43 -7.71
N THR A 158 10.06 -13.24 -7.35
CA THR A 158 10.22 -14.60 -7.91
C THR A 158 9.07 -15.51 -7.52
N SER A 159 8.47 -15.28 -6.35
CA SER A 159 7.28 -16.01 -5.90
C SER A 159 5.98 -15.46 -6.49
N GLY A 160 6.01 -14.37 -7.27
CA GLY A 160 4.84 -13.79 -7.92
C GLY A 160 4.04 -12.83 -7.05
N GLY A 161 4.70 -12.18 -6.07
CA GLY A 161 4.16 -11.07 -5.29
C GLY A 161 4.92 -9.76 -5.57
N SER A 162 4.35 -8.65 -5.13
CA SER A 162 5.01 -7.34 -5.12
C SER A 162 5.55 -7.02 -3.73
N TRP A 163 6.57 -6.17 -3.62
CA TRP A 163 7.22 -5.85 -2.35
C TRP A 163 7.49 -4.35 -2.23
N GLY A 164 7.33 -3.81 -1.03
CA GLY A 164 7.47 -2.41 -0.69
C GLY A 164 8.47 -2.23 0.44
N PHE A 165 9.32 -1.21 0.31
CA PHE A 165 10.40 -0.90 1.24
C PHE A 165 9.93 0.11 2.28
N MET A 166 10.02 -0.23 3.55
CA MET A 166 9.73 0.70 4.65
C MET A 166 11.02 0.97 5.44
N HIS A 167 11.80 1.99 5.07
CA HIS A 167 12.99 2.32 5.85
C HIS A 167 12.61 2.95 7.19
N LYS A 168 12.37 2.09 8.19
CA LYS A 168 11.74 2.47 9.44
C LYS A 168 12.49 3.57 10.21
N GLU A 169 13.80 3.43 10.31
CA GLU A 169 14.64 4.34 11.09
C GLU A 169 14.89 5.69 10.39
N VAL A 170 14.67 5.80 9.07
CA VAL A 170 14.96 7.02 8.29
C VAL A 170 13.70 7.73 7.83
N ASN A 171 12.69 7.00 7.35
CA ASN A 171 11.53 7.57 6.67
C ASN A 171 10.22 7.48 7.48
N GLN A 172 10.23 7.02 8.74
CA GLN A 172 8.99 6.86 9.54
C GLN A 172 8.92 7.70 10.81
N PHE A 173 10.02 7.85 11.55
CA PHE A 173 10.02 8.53 12.84
C PHE A 173 10.65 9.93 12.75
N GLN A 174 10.03 10.90 13.41
CA GLN A 174 10.50 12.28 13.41
C GLN A 174 11.83 12.44 14.20
N PRO A 175 12.81 13.20 13.69
CA PRO A 175 12.85 13.79 12.35
C PRO A 175 13.11 12.70 11.30
N PHE A 176 12.20 12.55 10.34
CA PHE A 176 12.41 11.66 9.20
C PHE A 176 12.92 12.49 8.02
N GLU A 177 13.73 11.86 7.19
CA GLU A 177 14.29 12.45 5.97
C GLU A 177 13.89 11.59 4.78
N PHE A 178 14.05 12.11 3.57
CA PHE A 178 13.90 11.36 2.32
C PHE A 178 15.11 11.70 1.44
N ASN A 179 16.15 10.87 1.46
CA ASN A 179 17.42 11.15 0.76
C ASN A 179 17.55 10.42 -0.57
N GLY A 180 16.53 9.71 -0.99
CA GLY A 180 16.40 9.10 -2.31
C GLY A 180 17.08 7.77 -2.33
N VAL A 181 17.80 7.53 -3.42
CA VAL A 181 18.70 6.38 -3.54
C VAL A 181 19.68 6.31 -2.36
N ALA A 182 20.02 7.43 -1.72
CA ALA A 182 20.91 7.44 -0.57
C ALA A 182 20.32 6.81 0.70
N ASP A 183 18.99 6.67 0.81
CA ASP A 183 18.36 6.01 1.96
C ASP A 183 18.73 4.51 1.99
N ASP A 184 18.80 3.86 0.83
CA ASP A 184 19.38 2.51 0.68
C ASP A 184 19.77 2.21 -0.79
N PRO A 185 21.02 2.48 -1.20
CA PRO A 185 21.42 2.35 -2.60
C PRO A 185 21.25 0.94 -3.18
N ARG A 186 21.29 -0.10 -2.32
CA ARG A 186 21.16 -1.50 -2.76
C ARG A 186 19.72 -1.82 -3.09
N VAL A 187 18.78 -1.40 -2.24
CA VAL A 187 17.35 -1.61 -2.45
C VAL A 187 16.87 -0.87 -3.70
N TYR A 188 17.25 0.40 -3.86
CA TYR A 188 16.86 1.16 -5.05
C TYR A 188 17.49 0.63 -6.35
N ALA A 189 18.72 0.11 -6.29
CA ALA A 189 19.30 -0.60 -7.44
C ALA A 189 18.50 -1.87 -7.76
N ALA A 190 18.13 -2.66 -6.75
CA ALA A 190 17.34 -3.87 -6.94
C ALA A 190 15.93 -3.58 -7.50
N PHE A 191 15.28 -2.48 -7.10
CA PHE A 191 14.03 -2.04 -7.72
C PHE A 191 14.19 -1.79 -9.23
N ARG A 192 15.29 -1.18 -9.66
CA ARG A 192 15.58 -0.96 -11.09
C ARG A 192 15.84 -2.26 -11.85
N GLU A 193 16.33 -3.29 -11.19
CA GLU A 193 16.59 -4.60 -11.82
C GLU A 193 15.30 -5.41 -12.03
N VAL A 194 14.34 -5.33 -11.09
CA VAL A 194 13.09 -6.11 -11.15
C VAL A 194 11.96 -5.39 -11.92
N THR A 195 12.17 -4.13 -12.30
CA THR A 195 11.22 -3.33 -13.08
C THR A 195 11.72 -3.08 -14.50
N SER A 196 10.79 -2.94 -15.44
CA SER A 196 11.11 -2.54 -16.81
C SER A 196 11.48 -1.05 -16.85
N LYS A 197 12.38 -0.65 -17.76
CA LYS A 197 12.71 0.76 -17.98
C LYS A 197 11.43 1.60 -18.15
N PRO A 198 11.32 2.79 -17.54
CA PRO A 198 10.14 3.62 -17.65
C PRO A 198 9.79 3.87 -19.11
N VAL A 199 8.55 3.57 -19.50
CA VAL A 199 7.98 4.13 -20.73
C VAL A 199 7.80 5.62 -20.44
N ARG A 200 8.27 6.51 -21.33
CA ARG A 200 8.32 7.98 -21.17
C ARG A 200 6.99 8.72 -20.84
N SER A 201 5.92 8.02 -20.49
CA SER A 201 4.68 8.62 -20.02
C SER A 201 4.85 9.14 -18.59
N ARG A 202 4.94 10.47 -18.44
CA ARG A 202 4.86 11.19 -17.15
C ARG A 202 3.43 11.22 -16.58
N ARG A 203 2.65 10.15 -16.78
CA ARG A 203 1.34 10.01 -16.15
C ARG A 203 0.94 8.56 -16.02
N THR A 204 0.27 8.17 -14.94
CA THR A 204 -0.29 6.82 -14.86
C THR A 204 -1.34 6.61 -15.93
N ALA A 205 -1.34 5.44 -16.55
CA ALA A 205 -2.43 5.01 -17.42
C ALA A 205 -3.55 4.38 -16.57
N GLY A 206 -4.11 5.11 -15.60
CA GLY A 206 -5.17 4.60 -14.71
C GLY A 206 -6.59 4.58 -15.31
N PRO A 207 -7.55 3.87 -14.69
CA PRO A 207 -7.40 3.12 -13.43
C PRO A 207 -6.78 1.74 -13.64
N LEU A 208 -6.09 1.25 -12.60
CA LEU A 208 -5.64 -0.13 -12.57
C LEU A 208 -6.82 -1.09 -12.49
N ARG A 209 -6.65 -2.27 -13.07
CA ARG A 209 -7.53 -3.43 -12.91
C ARG A 209 -6.71 -4.69 -12.66
N VAL A 210 -7.33 -5.75 -12.14
CA VAL A 210 -6.68 -7.07 -12.12
C VAL A 210 -6.42 -7.52 -13.56
N ASN A 211 -5.20 -7.98 -13.84
CA ASN A 211 -4.82 -8.40 -15.18
C ASN A 211 -5.58 -9.68 -15.58
N PRO A 212 -6.36 -9.68 -16.69
CA PRO A 212 -7.15 -10.84 -17.09
C PRO A 212 -6.31 -11.99 -17.63
N ALA A 213 -5.12 -11.72 -18.18
CA ALA A 213 -4.21 -12.74 -18.70
C ALA A 213 -3.35 -13.37 -17.59
N ASN A 214 -3.00 -12.58 -16.57
CA ASN A 214 -2.32 -13.08 -15.39
C ASN A 214 -2.83 -12.38 -14.14
N ARG A 215 -3.81 -12.99 -13.48
CA ARG A 215 -4.49 -12.42 -12.30
C ARG A 215 -3.60 -12.21 -11.07
N ARG A 216 -2.30 -12.53 -11.15
CA ARG A 216 -1.29 -12.20 -10.14
C ARG A 216 -0.79 -10.76 -10.19
N TYR A 217 -1.07 -10.06 -11.29
CA TYR A 217 -0.60 -8.70 -11.49
C TYR A 217 -1.76 -7.76 -11.76
N PHE A 218 -1.49 -6.48 -11.61
CA PHE A 218 -2.38 -5.44 -12.10
C PHE A 218 -2.14 -5.22 -13.59
N MET A 219 -3.06 -4.52 -14.22
CA MET A 219 -2.94 -4.02 -15.57
C MET A 219 -3.43 -2.59 -15.61
N ASP A 220 -2.69 -1.73 -16.28
CA ASP A 220 -3.11 -0.35 -16.52
C ASP A 220 -4.18 -0.27 -17.63
N ALA A 221 -4.74 0.91 -17.84
CA ALA A 221 -5.74 1.18 -18.87
C ALA A 221 -5.17 1.07 -20.30
N ALA A 222 -3.85 1.18 -20.48
CA ALA A 222 -3.16 0.97 -21.75
C ALA A 222 -2.88 -0.52 -22.05
N GLY A 223 -3.10 -1.41 -21.08
CA GLY A 223 -2.95 -2.86 -21.22
C GLY A 223 -1.58 -3.39 -20.76
N HIS A 224 -0.76 -2.58 -20.11
CA HIS A 224 0.53 -3.02 -19.57
C HIS A 224 0.34 -3.72 -18.23
N THR A 225 1.06 -4.82 -18.02
CA THR A 225 1.15 -5.49 -16.71
C THR A 225 1.92 -4.60 -15.72
N VAL A 226 1.39 -4.43 -14.52
CA VAL A 226 1.94 -3.56 -13.47
C VAL A 226 2.29 -4.39 -12.22
N LEU A 227 3.52 -4.19 -11.74
CA LEU A 227 4.03 -4.63 -10.43
C LEU A 227 4.04 -3.42 -9.48
N LEU A 228 3.43 -3.53 -8.30
CA LEU A 228 3.41 -2.43 -7.33
C LEU A 228 4.56 -2.56 -6.34
N THR A 229 5.64 -1.81 -6.58
CA THR A 229 6.83 -1.81 -5.74
C THR A 229 7.29 -0.37 -5.54
N GLY A 230 7.88 -0.07 -4.39
CA GLY A 230 8.30 1.30 -4.06
C GLY A 230 8.50 1.49 -2.56
N SER A 231 8.76 2.74 -2.16
CA SER A 231 9.00 3.11 -0.77
C SER A 231 7.69 3.46 -0.07
N HIS A 232 7.56 3.02 1.17
CA HIS A 232 6.39 3.20 2.03
C HIS A 232 6.69 4.19 3.17
N THR A 233 5.74 5.08 3.49
CA THR A 233 5.83 5.98 4.66
C THR A 233 4.48 6.30 5.26
N TRP A 234 4.40 6.25 6.60
CA TRP A 234 3.18 6.52 7.36
C TRP A 234 2.80 8.02 7.35
N ASN A 235 3.78 8.93 7.33
CA ASN A 235 3.53 10.38 7.50
C ASN A 235 3.21 11.11 6.19
N ASN A 236 2.67 10.41 5.18
CA ASN A 236 2.51 10.99 3.85
C ASN A 236 1.27 11.87 3.68
N LEU A 237 0.23 11.74 4.53
CA LEU A 237 -1.01 12.54 4.47
C LEU A 237 -1.41 13.13 5.81
N VAL A 238 -0.94 12.54 6.91
CA VAL A 238 -1.21 12.99 8.28
C VAL A 238 0.08 12.94 9.06
N ASP A 239 0.44 14.06 9.69
CA ASP A 239 1.63 14.14 10.53
C ASP A 239 1.41 13.38 11.84
N MET A 240 2.17 12.32 12.10
CA MET A 240 2.27 11.71 13.41
C MET A 240 3.31 12.44 14.26
N LEU A 241 2.97 13.67 14.66
CA LEU A 241 3.86 14.50 15.48
C LEU A 241 3.94 13.97 16.92
N PRO A 242 5.12 14.03 17.56
CA PRO A 242 5.23 13.82 18.99
C PRO A 242 4.35 14.79 19.78
N GLU A 243 3.87 14.39 20.97
CA GLU A 243 3.12 15.26 21.88
C GLU A 243 3.90 16.54 22.27
N THR A 244 5.24 16.48 22.21
CA THR A 244 6.14 17.62 22.46
C THR A 244 6.24 18.60 21.29
N GLY A 245 5.51 18.37 20.20
CA GLY A 245 5.62 19.10 18.94
C GLY A 245 6.67 18.52 17.98
N GLY A 246 6.58 18.89 16.71
CA GLY A 246 7.47 18.47 15.64
C GLY A 246 7.32 19.34 14.38
N ARG A 247 8.17 19.13 13.37
CA ARG A 247 8.03 19.82 12.09
C ARG A 247 6.99 19.08 11.22
N PRO A 248 6.01 19.77 10.62
CA PRO A 248 5.10 19.17 9.64
C PRO A 248 5.87 18.49 8.50
N PHE A 249 5.29 17.45 7.89
CA PHE A 249 5.85 16.79 6.71
C PHE A 249 6.08 17.79 5.57
N ASP A 250 7.30 17.80 5.02
CA ASP A 250 7.61 18.67 3.88
C ASP A 250 7.17 18.01 2.57
N TYR A 251 5.92 18.25 2.22
CA TYR A 251 5.28 17.72 1.02
C TYR A 251 5.97 18.12 -0.28
N ALA A 252 6.55 19.33 -0.34
CA ALA A 252 7.20 19.80 -1.56
C ALA A 252 8.50 19.02 -1.77
N ALA A 253 9.33 18.90 -0.73
CA ALA A 253 10.57 18.14 -0.78
C ALA A 253 10.33 16.65 -1.13
N TRP A 254 9.28 16.03 -0.59
CA TRP A 254 8.94 14.65 -0.92
C TRP A 254 8.49 14.47 -2.37
N LEU A 255 7.74 15.42 -2.94
CA LEU A 255 7.34 15.34 -4.35
C LEU A 255 8.52 15.56 -5.30
N ASP A 256 9.39 16.52 -5.00
CA ASP A 256 10.63 16.75 -5.74
C ASP A 256 11.53 15.49 -5.69
N PHE A 257 11.58 14.81 -4.54
CA PHE A 257 12.26 13.53 -4.38
C PHE A 257 11.70 12.45 -5.32
N MET A 258 10.37 12.29 -5.38
CA MET A 258 9.75 11.22 -6.17
C MET A 258 10.02 11.45 -7.66
N GLU A 259 9.87 12.70 -8.12
CA GLU A 259 10.16 13.08 -9.50
C GLU A 259 11.64 12.93 -9.86
N ALA A 260 12.57 13.28 -8.96
CA ALA A 260 14.01 13.19 -9.22
C ALA A 260 14.54 11.75 -9.37
N HIS A 261 13.79 10.76 -8.87
CA HIS A 261 14.24 9.37 -8.79
C HIS A 261 13.43 8.37 -9.63
N ASP A 262 12.52 8.87 -10.48
CA ASP A 262 11.58 8.05 -11.28
C ASP A 262 10.73 7.09 -10.41
N HIS A 263 10.28 7.57 -9.24
CA HIS A 263 9.46 6.82 -8.28
C HIS A 263 8.02 7.31 -8.21
#